data_AF-A0A9Q8PH13-F1
#
_entry.id   AF-A0A9Q8PH13-F1
#
_cell.length_a   1.000
_cell.length_b   1.000
_cell.length_c   1.000
_cell.angle_alpha   90.00
_cell.angle_beta   90.00
_cell.angle_gamma   90.00
#
_symmetry.space_group_name_H-M   'P 1'
#
loop_
_entity.id
_entity.type
_entity.pdbx_description
1 polymer ?
#
loop_
_entity_poly.entity_id
_entity_poly.type
_entity_poly.pdbx_seq_one_letter_code
_entity_poly.pdbx_strand_id
1 'polypeptide(L)'
;MSNGMLHATTSPNPVRLLELSNNRKEPCNQATCPGGSFSSEQHATPMLLSTNRRGHGRRPTCSALAEDKRLHADLSGLPLLLLSLFAWTSSSISSSFSKSTLKLRFRPFVFAIAHAARLNMTSFVLLGFALQAVAFPFALEDVQKRQVPSTELAQQLSKARTNCGNIPCLVFNEQEQYVSNQGDHAFASPGPDEIRGPCPGLNAAANHGYLSRTGVTNLLETITGLEAAFGMGPGLSGFLAAYAILMNGDPLLLTWSIGGAPPSNTLTSGLLGQAQGISNTHNTYESDMSIGRCDAYLNNGDAHSLDLDRFKQAFETGMSDDRYTLHGFASDFLQKGRQSISENPYFFSGPFAGVVVAPAAYFFVINLMSNHSAEEPSGYLNGDMFKEFFAVEGEYPSFKWNPGQERIPENWYRRTITNNYDIANADSDLAVQYAAYPESLRLGGNTNGVNTYTGVSLSDLSGGVLNAENLFDVDNPRGACFYAQLAQSLIPDAASTLLSVLSPVTKLVNDNILSVIGGMDCPIVDKFDQSLFNQFPGYKYSPTGPATNY
;
A
#
# COMPACT_ATOMS: atom_id res chain seq x y z
N MET A 1 3.09 -42.36 -64.77
CA MET A 1 1.67 -42.79 -64.73
C MET A 1 1.13 -42.26 -63.42
N SER A 2 0.32 -41.21 -63.31
CA SER A 2 -0.87 -40.75 -64.06
C SER A 2 -2.09 -40.84 -63.14
N ASN A 3 -2.76 -39.71 -62.95
CA ASN A 3 -3.90 -39.46 -62.07
C ASN A 3 -5.06 -40.46 -62.18
N GLY A 4 -5.90 -40.53 -61.14
CA GLY A 4 -7.36 -40.48 -61.35
C GLY A 4 -8.27 -41.21 -60.35
N MET A 5 -9.06 -40.43 -59.60
CA MET A 5 -10.41 -40.77 -59.08
C MET A 5 -10.50 -41.91 -58.03
N LEU A 6 -11.53 -42.11 -57.20
CA LEU A 6 -12.65 -41.35 -56.55
C LEU A 6 -13.09 -42.23 -55.34
N HIS A 7 -13.92 -41.88 -54.34
CA HIS A 7 -14.84 -40.78 -54.01
C HIS A 7 -14.89 -40.62 -52.47
N ALA A 8 -15.15 -39.42 -51.93
CA ALA A 8 -15.73 -39.23 -50.58
C ALA A 8 -16.47 -37.88 -50.50
N THR A 9 -17.54 -37.78 -49.69
CA THR A 9 -18.46 -36.63 -49.67
C THR A 9 -18.51 -35.91 -48.33
N THR A 10 -18.31 -34.60 -48.32
CA THR A 10 -18.74 -33.68 -47.26
C THR A 10 -19.24 -32.36 -47.85
N SER A 11 -20.27 -31.78 -47.23
CA SER A 11 -20.83 -30.47 -47.59
C SER A 11 -20.23 -29.38 -46.69
N PRO A 12 -20.00 -28.13 -47.17
CA PRO A 12 -19.50 -27.06 -46.33
C PRO A 12 -20.57 -26.55 -45.35
N ASN A 13 -20.16 -26.25 -44.11
CA ASN A 13 -20.92 -25.42 -43.18
C ASN A 13 -20.63 -23.93 -43.45
N PRO A 14 -21.62 -23.03 -43.27
CA PRO A 14 -21.44 -21.60 -43.53
C PRO A 14 -20.61 -20.90 -42.45
N VAL A 15 -19.75 -19.97 -42.88
CA VAL A 15 -19.10 -19.00 -41.99
C VAL A 15 -20.16 -18.07 -41.43
N ARG A 16 -20.24 -17.95 -40.11
CA ARG A 16 -21.11 -16.97 -39.44
C ARG A 16 -20.27 -15.76 -39.05
N LEU A 17 -20.60 -14.58 -39.57
CA LEU A 17 -20.04 -13.33 -39.04
C LEU A 17 -20.50 -13.18 -37.58
N LEU A 18 -19.57 -12.81 -36.70
CA LEU A 18 -19.90 -12.23 -35.41
C LEU A 18 -20.11 -10.73 -35.62
N GLU A 19 -21.35 -10.28 -35.44
CA GLU A 19 -21.65 -8.85 -35.45
C GLU A 19 -21.04 -8.17 -34.22
N LEU A 20 -20.37 -7.04 -34.42
CA LEU A 20 -19.88 -6.20 -33.34
C LEU A 20 -21.06 -5.46 -32.70
N SER A 21 -21.69 -6.09 -31.71
CA SER A 21 -22.70 -5.45 -30.87
C SER A 21 -22.06 -4.32 -30.06
N ASN A 22 -22.44 -3.07 -30.35
CA ASN A 22 -22.07 -1.89 -29.56
C ASN A 22 -22.74 -1.92 -28.17
N ASN A 23 -22.26 -2.79 -27.29
CA ASN A 23 -22.60 -2.76 -25.88
C ASN A 23 -21.92 -1.53 -25.25
N ARG A 24 -22.70 -0.46 -25.05
CA ARG A 24 -22.37 0.50 -24.01
C ARG A 24 -22.42 -0.25 -22.68
N LYS A 25 -21.26 -0.43 -22.05
CA LYS A 25 -21.19 -0.85 -20.65
C LYS A 25 -21.95 0.14 -19.79
N GLU A 26 -22.65 -0.36 -18.78
CA GLU A 26 -23.18 0.49 -17.72
C GLU A 26 -22.01 0.93 -16.80
N PRO A 27 -22.05 2.13 -16.20
CA PRO A 27 -21.06 2.54 -15.20
C PRO A 27 -21.21 1.72 -13.91
N CYS A 28 -20.25 1.88 -12.99
CA CYS A 28 -20.25 1.24 -11.67
C CYS A 28 -21.62 1.36 -10.98
N ASN A 29 -22.40 0.27 -10.94
CA ASN A 29 -23.74 0.26 -10.37
C ASN A 29 -23.70 -0.19 -8.90
N GLN A 30 -24.31 0.61 -8.03
CA GLN A 30 -24.40 0.32 -6.59
C GLN A 30 -25.17 -0.97 -6.31
N ALA A 31 -24.68 -1.77 -5.35
CA ALA A 31 -25.39 -2.95 -4.85
C ALA A 31 -26.62 -2.53 -4.01
N THR A 32 -27.80 -2.45 -4.65
CA THR A 32 -29.02 -2.00 -3.97
C THR A 32 -29.55 -3.04 -2.98
N CYS A 33 -29.48 -2.74 -1.68
CA CYS A 33 -30.16 -3.51 -0.65
C CYS A 33 -31.70 -3.50 -0.85
N PRO A 34 -32.39 -4.66 -0.74
CA PRO A 34 -33.84 -4.74 -0.99
C PRO A 34 -34.65 -4.16 0.17
N GLY A 35 -35.07 -2.90 0.04
CA GLY A 35 -36.05 -2.27 0.92
C GLY A 35 -37.44 -2.91 0.79
N GLY A 36 -38.04 -3.30 1.90
CA GLY A 36 -39.32 -4.03 1.91
C GLY A 36 -40.50 -3.23 1.36
N SER A 37 -41.25 -3.82 0.43
CA SER A 37 -42.42 -3.20 -0.20
C SER A 37 -43.64 -3.15 0.73
N PHE A 38 -44.15 -1.95 1.00
CA PHE A 38 -45.53 -1.75 1.46
C PHE A 38 -46.31 -0.93 0.43
N SER A 39 -47.43 -1.47 -0.03
CA SER A 39 -48.26 -0.91 -1.12
C SER A 39 -49.18 0.23 -0.65
N SER A 40 -49.42 1.22 -1.50
CA SER A 40 -50.32 2.36 -1.22
C SER A 40 -51.45 2.52 -2.24
N GLU A 41 -52.69 2.35 -1.80
CA GLU A 41 -53.92 2.85 -2.44
C GLU A 41 -54.73 3.55 -1.33
N GLN A 42 -54.82 4.89 -1.27
CA GLN A 42 -55.58 5.83 -2.11
C GLN A 42 -56.98 6.18 -1.57
N HIS A 43 -57.16 7.50 -1.36
CA HIS A 43 -58.40 8.31 -1.37
C HIS A 43 -59.24 8.59 -0.10
N ALA A 44 -59.96 9.73 -0.21
CA ALA A 44 -61.00 10.33 0.65
C ALA A 44 -60.61 11.19 1.89
N THR A 45 -60.64 12.51 1.68
CA THR A 45 -60.80 13.65 2.64
C THR A 45 -62.28 13.95 2.97
N PRO A 46 -62.68 14.96 3.81
CA PRO A 46 -61.97 15.81 4.82
C PRO A 46 -62.75 15.93 6.18
N MET A 47 -62.49 17.02 6.96
CA MET A 47 -63.18 17.58 8.16
C MET A 47 -62.50 17.28 9.53
N LEU A 48 -62.49 18.16 10.55
CA LEU A 48 -62.79 19.61 10.71
C LEU A 48 -62.17 20.11 12.05
N LEU A 49 -61.64 21.36 12.12
CA LEU A 49 -61.48 22.23 13.32
C LEU A 49 -60.60 21.72 14.52
N SER A 50 -60.05 22.55 15.43
CA SER A 50 -59.61 23.96 15.36
C SER A 50 -58.66 24.36 16.52
N THR A 51 -57.92 25.46 16.32
CA THR A 51 -57.49 26.46 17.34
C THR A 51 -56.74 26.05 18.64
N ASN A 52 -55.47 26.49 18.69
CA ASN A 52 -54.76 27.03 19.87
C ASN A 52 -55.64 27.60 21.02
N ARG A 53 -55.27 27.33 22.29
CA ARG A 53 -54.99 28.37 23.32
C ARG A 53 -54.29 27.84 24.58
N ARG A 54 -53.77 28.80 25.38
CA ARG A 54 -52.93 28.63 26.58
C ARG A 54 -53.76 28.46 27.86
N GLY A 55 -53.19 27.88 28.94
CA GLY A 55 -53.58 28.26 30.31
C GLY A 55 -53.30 27.27 31.46
N HIS A 56 -52.35 27.63 32.34
CA HIS A 56 -52.19 27.30 33.78
C HIS A 56 -52.64 25.94 34.40
N GLY A 57 -51.82 25.38 35.33
CA GLY A 57 -52.43 24.69 36.48
C GLY A 57 -51.63 23.77 37.43
N ARG A 58 -50.67 24.29 38.21
CA ARG A 58 -50.22 23.76 39.55
C ARG A 58 -49.46 22.40 39.63
N ARG A 59 -48.78 22.20 40.77
CA ARG A 59 -48.05 20.99 41.22
C ARG A 59 -48.87 20.24 42.30
N PRO A 60 -48.48 19.00 42.67
CA PRO A 60 -47.67 18.79 43.89
C PRO A 60 -46.37 18.00 43.58
N THR A 61 -45.17 18.31 44.10
CA THR A 61 -44.64 18.43 45.48
C THR A 61 -44.52 17.12 46.28
N CYS A 62 -43.31 16.58 46.33
CA CYS A 62 -42.71 15.94 47.51
C CYS A 62 -41.24 16.41 47.60
N SER A 63 -40.65 16.48 48.81
CA SER A 63 -39.43 17.26 49.04
C SER A 63 -38.69 16.95 50.35
N ALA A 64 -37.39 16.65 50.26
CA ALA A 64 -36.33 16.80 51.27
C ALA A 64 -34.97 16.65 50.48
N LEU A 65 -33.86 17.36 50.72
CA LEU A 65 -33.14 17.77 51.95
C LEU A 65 -32.60 16.55 52.73
N ALA A 66 -31.32 16.41 53.06
CA ALA A 66 -30.09 17.19 52.77
C ALA A 66 -28.85 16.22 52.86
N GLU A 67 -27.56 16.58 52.83
CA GLU A 67 -26.86 17.87 52.92
C GLU A 67 -25.45 17.81 52.24
N ASP A 68 -24.61 18.82 52.46
CA ASP A 68 -23.29 19.07 51.85
C ASP A 68 -22.11 18.41 52.62
N LYS A 69 -21.09 17.92 51.89
CA LYS A 69 -19.68 17.92 52.35
C LYS A 69 -18.68 18.13 51.21
N ARG A 70 -18.26 19.38 51.02
CA ARG A 70 -17.00 19.73 50.34
C ARG A 70 -15.79 19.17 51.09
N LEU A 71 -14.70 18.89 50.37
CA LEU A 71 -13.35 18.90 50.92
C LEU A 71 -12.44 19.77 50.05
N HIS A 72 -11.65 20.64 50.69
CA HIS A 72 -10.50 21.29 50.07
C HIS A 72 -9.27 20.40 50.22
N ALA A 73 -8.34 20.48 49.27
CA ALA A 73 -6.94 20.11 49.44
C ALA A 73 -6.09 21.29 48.97
N ASP A 74 -5.06 21.64 49.73
CA ASP A 74 -4.39 22.94 49.64
C ASP A 74 -3.16 22.93 48.71
N LEU A 75 -2.77 24.11 48.21
CA LEU A 75 -1.69 24.29 47.23
C LEU A 75 -0.64 25.30 47.74
N SER A 76 0.41 24.82 48.40
CA SER A 76 1.62 25.62 48.67
C SER A 76 2.84 24.72 48.95
N GLY A 77 4.03 25.10 48.45
CA GLY A 77 5.29 24.35 48.71
C GLY A 77 6.31 24.30 47.55
N LEU A 78 6.73 25.45 47.02
CA LEU A 78 7.82 25.56 46.02
C LEU A 78 9.10 26.08 46.71
N PRO A 79 10.30 25.65 46.27
CA PRO A 79 11.23 26.64 45.69
C PRO A 79 12.07 26.11 44.49
N LEU A 80 12.70 27.05 43.77
CA LEU A 80 13.55 26.82 42.58
C LEU A 80 15.05 26.65 42.93
N LEU A 81 15.82 26.04 42.02
CA LEU A 81 17.21 26.36 41.53
C LEU A 81 17.75 25.11 40.78
N LEU A 82 17.97 25.06 39.46
CA LEU A 82 18.84 25.78 38.50
C LEU A 82 20.22 25.10 38.20
N LEU A 83 20.30 24.53 36.97
CA LEU A 83 21.43 24.49 36.01
C LEU A 83 22.87 24.03 36.41
N SER A 84 23.29 22.85 35.91
CA SER A 84 24.59 22.49 35.28
C SER A 84 24.57 20.97 34.95
N LEU A 85 25.08 20.36 33.86
CA LEU A 85 26.20 20.53 32.88
C LEU A 85 27.43 19.61 33.13
N PHE A 86 27.78 18.84 32.08
CA PHE A 86 29.00 18.04 31.83
C PHE A 86 29.38 16.79 32.67
N ALA A 87 29.02 15.62 32.13
CA ALA A 87 29.91 14.58 31.55
C ALA A 87 31.06 13.87 32.34
N TRP A 88 31.21 12.57 32.01
CA TRP A 88 32.45 11.77 31.90
C TRP A 88 33.30 11.46 33.16
N THR A 89 33.18 10.22 33.68
CA THR A 89 34.13 9.11 33.42
C THR A 89 33.84 7.90 34.33
N SER A 90 34.25 6.70 33.91
CA SER A 90 34.32 5.50 34.76
C SER A 90 35.69 4.83 34.60
N SER A 91 36.22 4.22 35.66
CA SER A 91 37.58 3.64 35.65
C SER A 91 37.79 2.50 36.66
N SER A 92 38.06 1.31 36.11
CA SER A 92 39.15 0.38 36.45
C SER A 92 39.46 0.01 37.91
N ILE A 93 39.32 -1.28 38.22
CA ILE A 93 39.98 -2.01 39.34
C ILE A 93 40.51 -3.34 38.72
N SER A 94 41.81 -3.50 38.46
CA SER A 94 42.87 -4.11 39.33
C SER A 94 42.66 -5.61 39.61
N SER A 95 43.53 -6.56 39.21
CA SER A 95 44.91 -6.82 39.70
C SER A 95 45.45 -8.13 39.05
N SER A 96 46.70 -8.66 39.18
CA SER A 96 48.08 -8.17 39.41
C SER A 96 49.08 -9.38 39.25
N PHE A 97 50.40 -9.21 39.51
CA PHE A 97 51.50 -10.22 39.49
C PHE A 97 51.90 -10.83 38.12
N SER A 98 53.17 -11.22 37.81
CA SER A 98 54.51 -10.85 38.34
C SER A 98 55.62 -11.23 37.31
N LYS A 99 56.90 -10.93 37.58
CA LYS A 99 58.06 -11.10 36.64
C LYS A 99 59.17 -12.01 37.18
N SER A 100 59.84 -12.79 36.32
CA SER A 100 61.32 -12.98 36.33
C SER A 100 61.88 -13.74 35.10
N THR A 101 63.17 -13.53 34.84
CA THR A 101 64.04 -14.05 33.74
C THR A 101 64.31 -15.56 33.80
N LEU A 102 64.69 -16.28 32.71
CA LEU A 102 65.97 -16.16 31.97
C LEU A 102 65.95 -16.80 30.55
N LYS A 103 67.06 -16.68 29.80
CA LYS A 103 67.22 -16.95 28.35
C LYS A 103 67.51 -18.42 27.99
N LEU A 104 66.97 -18.88 26.85
CA LEU A 104 67.78 -19.56 25.80
C LEU A 104 67.14 -19.39 24.40
N ARG A 105 67.80 -19.88 23.34
CA ARG A 105 67.52 -19.58 21.93
C ARG A 105 66.56 -20.60 21.29
N PHE A 106 65.57 -20.13 20.52
CA PHE A 106 65.60 -20.17 19.04
C PHE A 106 64.55 -19.19 18.46
N ARG A 107 64.72 -18.76 17.21
CA ARG A 107 63.78 -17.93 16.40
C ARG A 107 63.25 -18.80 15.24
N PRO A 108 62.09 -18.53 14.60
CA PRO A 108 61.72 -17.20 14.08
C PRO A 108 60.21 -16.84 14.19
N PHE A 109 59.79 -15.81 13.42
CA PHE A 109 58.40 -15.55 12.98
C PHE A 109 57.27 -15.39 14.03
N VAL A 110 57.14 -14.21 14.63
CA VAL A 110 55.89 -13.42 14.63
C VAL A 110 56.24 -11.93 14.64
N PHE A 111 56.04 -11.21 13.53
CA PHE A 111 55.88 -9.74 13.50
C PHE A 111 55.25 -9.26 12.17
N ALA A 112 54.17 -9.92 11.75
CA ALA A 112 53.46 -9.63 10.49
C ALA A 112 51.93 -9.80 10.57
N ILE A 113 51.34 -9.84 11.77
CA ILE A 113 49.90 -10.02 11.97
C ILE A 113 49.24 -8.64 12.19
N ALA A 114 49.28 -7.82 11.13
CA ALA A 114 48.61 -6.52 11.08
C ALA A 114 48.11 -6.12 9.67
N HIS A 115 48.46 -6.87 8.62
CA HIS A 115 48.10 -6.57 7.21
C HIS A 115 47.52 -7.78 6.45
N ALA A 116 47.40 -8.95 7.10
CA ALA A 116 46.95 -10.19 6.46
C ALA A 116 45.43 -10.49 6.62
N ALA A 117 44.65 -9.57 7.20
CA ALA A 117 43.22 -9.74 7.47
C ALA A 117 42.29 -9.01 6.46
N ARG A 118 42.78 -8.71 5.25
CA ARG A 118 42.01 -8.10 4.16
C ARG A 118 42.07 -8.85 2.81
N LEU A 119 42.72 -10.02 2.77
CA LEU A 119 42.71 -10.90 1.59
C LEU A 119 42.50 -12.37 2.01
N ASN A 120 41.23 -12.80 2.03
CA ASN A 120 40.75 -14.16 1.65
C ASN A 120 39.28 -14.36 2.05
N MET A 121 38.35 -13.68 1.35
CA MET A 121 36.92 -14.02 1.40
C MET A 121 36.28 -14.16 -0.01
N THR A 122 37.04 -13.92 -1.07
CA THR A 122 36.63 -14.08 -2.47
C THR A 122 36.87 -15.49 -3.03
N SER A 123 37.83 -16.24 -2.46
CA SER A 123 38.32 -17.50 -3.05
C SER A 123 37.50 -18.76 -2.75
N PHE A 124 36.49 -18.69 -1.88
CA PHE A 124 35.60 -19.84 -1.59
C PHE A 124 34.23 -19.78 -2.29
N VAL A 125 33.80 -18.61 -2.77
CA VAL A 125 32.56 -18.47 -3.56
C VAL A 125 32.74 -19.03 -4.98
N LEU A 126 33.94 -18.86 -5.55
CA LEU A 126 34.26 -19.24 -6.93
C LEU A 126 34.21 -20.76 -7.21
N LEU A 127 34.28 -21.62 -6.20
CA LEU A 127 34.22 -23.07 -6.40
C LEU A 127 32.78 -23.61 -6.51
N GLY A 128 31.77 -22.85 -6.09
CA GLY A 128 30.36 -23.21 -6.27
C GLY A 128 29.85 -23.00 -7.71
N PHE A 129 30.35 -21.97 -8.39
CA PHE A 129 29.93 -21.63 -9.76
C PHE A 129 30.52 -22.54 -10.85
N ALA A 130 31.63 -23.23 -10.56
CA ALA A 130 32.36 -24.04 -11.54
C ALA A 130 31.60 -25.28 -12.06
N LEU A 131 30.50 -25.68 -11.42
CA LEU A 131 29.71 -26.88 -11.77
C LEU A 131 28.42 -26.59 -12.56
N GLN A 132 28.08 -25.33 -12.82
CA GLN A 132 26.94 -24.94 -13.68
C GLN A 132 27.36 -24.72 -15.15
N ALA A 133 28.66 -24.49 -15.41
CA ALA A 133 29.20 -24.06 -16.71
C ALA A 133 29.20 -25.12 -17.84
N VAL A 134 28.57 -26.28 -17.64
CA VAL A 134 28.51 -27.39 -18.63
C VAL A 134 27.13 -27.50 -19.30
N ALA A 135 26.13 -26.73 -18.85
CA ALA A 135 24.75 -26.82 -19.36
C ALA A 135 24.42 -25.85 -20.52
N PHE A 136 24.98 -24.64 -20.52
CA PHE A 136 24.57 -23.57 -21.46
C PHE A 136 25.77 -22.77 -22.02
N PRO A 137 26.34 -23.15 -23.18
CA PRO A 137 27.58 -22.56 -23.71
C PRO A 137 27.41 -21.18 -24.39
N PHE A 138 26.23 -20.56 -24.34
CA PHE A 138 25.96 -19.25 -24.97
C PHE A 138 26.12 -18.05 -24.02
N ALA A 139 26.38 -18.28 -22.73
CA ALA A 139 26.30 -17.24 -21.68
C ALA A 139 27.58 -16.36 -21.50
N LEU A 140 28.39 -16.15 -22.55
CA LEU A 140 29.70 -15.47 -22.42
C LEU A 140 30.07 -14.41 -23.49
N GLU A 141 29.16 -13.99 -24.37
CA GLU A 141 29.39 -12.83 -25.27
C GLU A 141 28.56 -11.57 -24.95
N ASP A 142 27.38 -11.68 -24.31
CA ASP A 142 26.51 -10.51 -24.04
C ASP A 142 26.92 -9.65 -22.82
N VAL A 143 27.93 -10.06 -22.04
CA VAL A 143 28.38 -9.35 -20.82
C VAL A 143 28.87 -7.90 -21.10
N GLN A 144 29.14 -7.56 -22.36
CA GLN A 144 29.54 -6.22 -22.80
C GLN A 144 28.40 -5.31 -23.32
N LYS A 145 27.14 -5.76 -23.27
CA LYS A 145 25.95 -4.92 -23.54
C LYS A 145 24.89 -5.13 -22.45
N ARG A 146 25.04 -4.41 -21.33
CA ARG A 146 24.00 -4.35 -20.28
C ARG A 146 22.79 -3.59 -20.81
N GLN A 147 21.88 -4.30 -21.46
CA GLN A 147 20.56 -3.82 -21.81
C GLN A 147 19.57 -4.26 -20.73
N VAL A 148 18.49 -3.48 -20.55
CA VAL A 148 17.32 -3.90 -19.78
C VAL A 148 16.85 -5.29 -20.28
N PRO A 149 16.47 -6.23 -19.40
CA PRO A 149 15.98 -7.54 -19.83
C PRO A 149 14.90 -7.44 -20.91
N SER A 150 14.92 -8.34 -21.90
CA SER A 150 13.83 -8.38 -22.88
C SER A 150 12.50 -8.65 -22.16
N THR A 151 11.39 -8.16 -22.72
CA THR A 151 10.08 -8.29 -22.06
C THR A 151 9.70 -9.75 -21.81
N GLU A 152 10.14 -10.69 -22.65
CA GLU A 152 9.97 -12.12 -22.42
C GLU A 152 10.77 -12.62 -21.20
N LEU A 153 12.03 -12.20 -21.06
CA LEU A 153 12.87 -12.56 -19.91
C LEU A 153 12.34 -11.94 -18.61
N ALA A 154 11.91 -10.68 -18.65
CA ALA A 154 11.28 -10.02 -17.52
C ALA A 154 9.94 -10.69 -17.13
N GLN A 155 9.15 -11.16 -18.09
CA GLN A 155 7.95 -11.97 -17.81
C GLN A 155 8.30 -13.35 -17.24
N GLN A 156 9.41 -13.98 -17.65
CA GLN A 156 9.90 -15.22 -17.03
C GLN A 156 10.34 -14.98 -15.58
N LEU A 157 11.08 -13.91 -15.30
CA LEU A 157 11.43 -13.50 -13.93
C LEU A 157 10.18 -13.22 -13.10
N SER A 158 9.21 -12.47 -13.65
CA SER A 158 7.95 -12.21 -12.97
C SER A 158 7.17 -13.48 -12.62
N LYS A 159 7.22 -14.53 -13.47
CA LYS A 159 6.61 -15.86 -13.23
C LYS A 159 7.38 -16.72 -12.22
N ALA A 160 8.68 -16.48 -12.06
CA ALA A 160 9.56 -17.23 -11.16
C ALA A 160 9.57 -16.68 -9.71
N ARG A 161 8.98 -15.49 -9.48
CA ARG A 161 8.77 -14.95 -8.12
C ARG A 161 7.87 -15.87 -7.29
N THR A 162 8.20 -15.97 -6.01
CA THR A 162 7.31 -16.57 -5.00
C THR A 162 6.42 -15.49 -4.38
N ASN A 163 5.53 -15.85 -3.45
CA ASN A 163 4.76 -14.86 -2.70
C ASN A 163 5.58 -14.16 -1.58
N CYS A 164 6.92 -14.33 -1.59
CA CYS A 164 7.88 -13.43 -0.94
C CYS A 164 8.66 -12.53 -1.94
N GLY A 165 8.18 -12.39 -3.18
CA GLY A 165 8.81 -11.58 -4.22
C GLY A 165 10.03 -12.25 -4.85
N ASN A 166 11.00 -11.41 -5.24
CA ASN A 166 12.26 -11.85 -5.87
C ASN A 166 13.22 -12.59 -4.92
N ILE A 167 13.03 -12.51 -3.60
CA ILE A 167 13.85 -13.20 -2.59
C ILE A 167 12.92 -14.12 -1.78
N PRO A 168 12.88 -15.43 -2.11
CA PRO A 168 12.04 -16.40 -1.40
C PRO A 168 12.29 -16.38 0.11
N CYS A 169 11.22 -16.50 0.89
CA CYS A 169 11.36 -16.82 2.30
C CYS A 169 11.71 -18.31 2.43
N LEU A 170 12.83 -18.61 3.10
CA LEU A 170 13.42 -19.95 3.23
C LEU A 170 13.29 -20.54 4.64
N VAL A 171 12.67 -19.79 5.56
CA VAL A 171 12.47 -20.19 6.95
C VAL A 171 10.99 -20.02 7.31
N PHE A 172 10.50 -20.91 8.15
CA PHE A 172 9.21 -20.78 8.81
C PHE A 172 9.40 -20.93 10.32
N ASN A 173 8.78 -20.05 11.10
CA ASN A 173 8.67 -20.18 12.54
C ASN A 173 7.23 -19.89 12.97
N GLU A 174 6.52 -20.96 13.35
CA GLU A 174 5.11 -20.94 13.74
C GLU A 174 4.82 -19.88 14.83
N GLN A 175 5.66 -19.81 15.88
CA GLN A 175 5.44 -18.92 17.02
C GLN A 175 5.75 -17.43 16.73
N GLU A 176 6.65 -17.16 15.78
CA GLU A 176 6.96 -15.80 15.30
C GLU A 176 5.88 -15.31 14.33
N GLN A 177 5.48 -16.16 13.39
CA GLN A 177 4.63 -15.77 12.27
C GLN A 177 3.13 -15.88 12.56
N TYR A 178 2.69 -16.58 13.61
CA TYR A 178 1.27 -16.69 13.94
C TYR A 178 0.66 -15.31 14.25
N VAL A 179 -0.43 -14.98 13.56
CA VAL A 179 -1.18 -13.74 13.78
C VAL A 179 -2.42 -14.05 14.59
N SER A 180 -2.52 -13.46 15.78
CA SER A 180 -3.65 -13.69 16.67
C SER A 180 -4.90 -13.01 16.12
N ASN A 181 -5.98 -13.77 16.03
CA ASN A 181 -7.34 -13.28 15.84
C ASN A 181 -8.19 -13.45 17.11
N GLN A 182 -7.53 -13.53 18.28
CA GLN A 182 -8.13 -13.82 19.59
C GLN A 182 -7.79 -12.72 20.62
N GLY A 183 -8.59 -12.62 21.68
CA GLY A 183 -8.38 -11.65 22.76
C GLY A 183 -8.56 -10.21 22.27
N ASP A 184 -7.57 -9.35 22.52
CA ASP A 184 -7.58 -7.96 22.03
C ASP A 184 -7.62 -7.87 20.49
N HIS A 185 -7.11 -8.90 19.81
CA HIS A 185 -7.13 -9.05 18.35
C HIS A 185 -8.33 -9.85 17.81
N ALA A 186 -9.34 -10.12 18.64
CA ALA A 186 -10.61 -10.67 18.18
C ALA A 186 -11.22 -9.81 17.06
N PHE A 187 -11.81 -10.45 16.05
CA PHE A 187 -12.59 -9.74 15.05
C PHE A 187 -13.75 -8.98 15.71
N ALA A 188 -13.92 -7.71 15.34
CA ALA A 188 -15.16 -6.98 15.53
C ALA A 188 -15.53 -6.25 14.24
N SER A 189 -16.81 -6.33 13.86
CA SER A 189 -17.37 -5.51 12.78
C SER A 189 -17.28 -4.03 13.17
N PRO A 190 -16.99 -3.12 12.23
CA PRO A 190 -16.93 -1.69 12.50
C PRO A 190 -18.24 -1.16 13.10
N GLY A 191 -18.13 -0.35 14.15
CA GLY A 191 -19.25 0.41 14.69
C GLY A 191 -19.70 1.56 13.76
N PRO A 192 -20.88 2.18 14.01
CA PRO A 192 -21.45 3.20 13.12
C PRO A 192 -20.64 4.50 12.95
N ASP A 193 -19.60 4.70 13.76
CA ASP A 193 -18.67 5.84 13.69
C ASP A 193 -17.23 5.40 13.35
N GLU A 194 -17.01 4.12 13.01
CA GLU A 194 -15.68 3.54 12.74
C GLU A 194 -15.40 3.46 11.23
N ILE A 195 -14.26 3.98 10.79
CA ILE A 195 -13.95 4.26 9.39
C ILE A 195 -13.24 3.08 8.71
N ARG A 196 -13.69 2.72 7.50
CA ARG A 196 -13.03 1.77 6.59
C ARG A 196 -12.83 2.43 5.22
N GLY A 197 -11.97 1.84 4.38
CA GLY A 197 -11.51 2.49 3.15
C GLY A 197 -11.14 1.54 2.00
N PRO A 198 -10.47 2.03 0.95
CA PRO A 198 -10.15 1.24 -0.24
C PRO A 198 -9.10 0.13 0.00
N CYS A 199 -8.38 0.16 1.13
CA CYS A 199 -7.31 -0.80 1.43
C CYS A 199 -7.80 -1.95 2.34
N PRO A 200 -7.96 -3.17 1.81
CA PRO A 200 -8.49 -4.30 2.58
C PRO A 200 -7.59 -4.70 3.77
N GLY A 201 -6.26 -4.59 3.63
CA GLY A 201 -5.32 -4.90 4.72
C GLY A 201 -5.45 -3.95 5.91
N LEU A 202 -5.66 -2.66 5.67
CA LEU A 202 -5.91 -1.69 6.75
C LEU A 202 -7.27 -1.95 7.42
N ASN A 203 -8.30 -2.27 6.63
CA ASN A 203 -9.63 -2.59 7.14
C ASN A 203 -9.59 -3.85 8.04
N ALA A 204 -8.91 -4.91 7.60
CA ALA A 204 -8.68 -6.12 8.39
C ALA A 204 -7.87 -5.83 9.67
N ALA A 205 -6.76 -5.07 9.57
CA ALA A 205 -5.95 -4.72 10.74
C ALA A 205 -6.73 -3.89 11.78
N ALA A 206 -7.62 -2.99 11.35
CA ALA A 206 -8.53 -2.28 12.24
C ALA A 206 -9.62 -3.19 12.82
N ASN A 207 -10.23 -4.08 12.03
CA ASN A 207 -11.21 -5.07 12.49
C ASN A 207 -10.62 -6.08 13.50
N HIS A 208 -9.31 -6.30 13.47
CA HIS A 208 -8.56 -7.13 14.42
C HIS A 208 -7.70 -6.31 15.41
N GLY A 209 -7.95 -5.01 15.58
CA GLY A 209 -7.31 -4.20 16.63
C GLY A 209 -5.78 -4.08 16.56
N TYR A 210 -5.16 -4.48 15.45
CA TYR A 210 -3.75 -4.21 15.14
C TYR A 210 -3.52 -2.74 14.77
N LEU A 211 -4.56 -2.09 14.24
CA LEU A 211 -4.74 -0.65 14.21
C LEU A 211 -5.97 -0.27 15.03
N SER A 212 -6.02 0.97 15.51
CA SER A 212 -7.20 1.61 16.10
C SER A 212 -8.48 1.26 15.34
N ARG A 213 -9.42 0.62 16.05
CA ARG A 213 -10.70 0.11 15.51
C ARG A 213 -11.55 1.21 14.87
N THR A 214 -11.36 2.46 15.29
CA THR A 214 -12.01 3.66 14.73
C THR A 214 -11.62 3.96 13.28
N GLY A 215 -10.57 3.33 12.74
CA GLY A 215 -10.02 3.65 11.42
C GLY A 215 -9.15 4.92 11.39
N VAL A 216 -8.96 5.59 12.53
CA VAL A 216 -8.03 6.71 12.68
C VAL A 216 -6.85 6.27 13.52
N THR A 217 -5.65 6.28 12.92
CA THR A 217 -4.41 5.73 13.48
C THR A 217 -3.28 6.76 13.43
N ASN A 218 -2.13 6.45 14.05
CA ASN A 218 -0.94 7.30 14.11
C ASN A 218 0.31 6.59 13.54
N LEU A 219 1.39 7.35 13.31
CA LEU A 219 2.66 6.83 12.75
C LEU A 219 3.17 5.56 13.48
N LEU A 220 3.31 5.60 14.80
CA LEU A 220 3.94 4.52 15.57
C LEU A 220 3.07 3.26 15.56
N GLU A 221 1.77 3.44 15.76
CA GLU A 221 0.77 2.37 15.69
C GLU A 221 0.70 1.76 14.28
N THR A 222 0.81 2.56 13.22
CA THR A 222 0.86 2.04 11.85
C THR A 222 2.07 1.14 11.64
N ILE A 223 3.26 1.55 12.12
CA ILE A 223 4.49 0.76 12.02
C ILE A 223 4.35 -0.56 12.80
N THR A 224 4.10 -0.50 14.11
CA THR A 224 4.06 -1.71 14.95
C THR A 224 2.87 -2.61 14.62
N GLY A 225 1.74 -2.02 14.23
CA GLY A 225 0.51 -2.72 13.89
C GLY A 225 0.63 -3.50 12.58
N LEU A 226 1.20 -2.91 11.53
CA LEU A 226 1.36 -3.60 10.23
C LEU A 226 2.55 -4.57 10.20
N GLU A 227 3.59 -4.34 11.01
CA GLU A 227 4.61 -5.36 11.26
C GLU A 227 3.99 -6.59 11.97
N ALA A 228 3.25 -6.37 13.06
CA ALA A 228 2.63 -7.45 13.83
C ALA A 228 1.49 -8.18 13.07
N ALA A 229 0.70 -7.45 12.27
CA ALA A 229 -0.39 -8.02 11.49
C ALA A 229 0.08 -8.75 10.23
N PHE A 230 1.09 -8.24 9.51
CA PHE A 230 1.41 -8.72 8.16
C PHE A 230 2.90 -8.91 7.85
N GLY A 231 3.81 -8.46 8.71
CA GLY A 231 5.26 -8.48 8.41
C GLY A 231 5.65 -7.36 7.43
N MET A 232 4.89 -6.26 7.41
CA MET A 232 5.32 -5.04 6.72
C MET A 232 6.47 -4.40 7.52
N GLY A 233 7.59 -4.14 6.86
CA GLY A 233 8.78 -3.59 7.49
C GLY A 233 8.59 -2.13 7.95
N PRO A 234 9.37 -1.68 8.95
CA PRO A 234 9.22 -0.36 9.55
C PRO A 234 9.55 0.79 8.61
N GLY A 235 10.39 0.58 7.57
CA GLY A 235 10.67 1.60 6.57
C GLY A 235 9.45 1.90 5.70
N LEU A 236 8.87 0.86 5.10
CA LEU A 236 7.70 0.97 4.22
C LEU A 236 6.45 1.45 4.97
N SER A 237 6.15 0.86 6.13
CA SER A 237 5.02 1.29 6.96
C SER A 237 5.18 2.72 7.46
N GLY A 238 6.40 3.10 7.88
CA GLY A 238 6.73 4.47 8.30
C GLY A 238 6.63 5.48 7.16
N PHE A 239 7.15 5.17 5.97
CA PHE A 239 7.06 6.02 4.78
C PHE A 239 5.62 6.25 4.34
N LEU A 240 4.83 5.18 4.20
CA LEU A 240 3.42 5.25 3.78
C LEU A 240 2.56 6.00 4.80
N ALA A 241 2.75 5.73 6.09
CA ALA A 241 2.06 6.46 7.16
C ALA A 241 2.45 7.94 7.19
N ALA A 242 3.74 8.26 7.08
CA ALA A 242 4.22 9.65 7.07
C ALA A 242 3.66 10.43 5.87
N TYR A 243 3.63 9.82 4.68
CA TYR A 243 3.03 10.41 3.50
C TYR A 243 1.51 10.61 3.67
N ALA A 244 0.79 9.61 4.18
CA ALA A 244 -0.65 9.73 4.48
C ALA A 244 -0.95 10.83 5.51
N ILE A 245 -0.13 10.98 6.55
CA ILE A 245 -0.24 12.04 7.57
C ILE A 245 -0.01 13.43 6.95
N LEU A 246 1.03 13.58 6.12
CA LEU A 246 1.41 14.86 5.51
C LEU A 246 0.39 15.35 4.46
N MET A 247 -0.18 14.42 3.69
CA MET A 247 -1.00 14.74 2.52
C MET A 247 -2.51 14.64 2.78
N ASN A 248 -2.93 13.73 3.67
CA ASN A 248 -4.34 13.34 3.83
C ASN A 248 -4.82 13.43 5.29
N GLY A 249 -3.92 13.63 6.25
CA GLY A 249 -4.14 13.48 7.69
C GLY A 249 -4.02 14.79 8.49
N ASP A 250 -3.66 14.66 9.77
CA ASP A 250 -3.35 15.75 10.68
C ASP A 250 -1.86 15.65 11.10
N PRO A 251 -0.96 16.43 10.49
CA PRO A 251 0.47 16.37 10.80
C PRO A 251 0.84 17.04 12.13
N LEU A 252 -0.08 17.75 12.81
CA LEU A 252 0.14 18.22 14.18
C LEU A 252 -0.12 17.12 15.21
N LEU A 253 -1.10 16.25 14.96
CA LEU A 253 -1.38 15.08 15.78
C LEU A 253 -0.59 13.82 15.35
N LEU A 254 0.03 13.85 14.17
CA LEU A 254 0.66 12.69 13.51
C LEU A 254 -0.34 11.53 13.27
N THR A 255 -1.58 11.87 12.94
CA THR A 255 -2.68 10.91 12.69
C THR A 255 -3.20 10.98 11.26
N TRP A 256 -3.78 9.88 10.80
CA TRP A 256 -4.43 9.76 9.49
C TRP A 256 -5.59 8.77 9.55
N SER A 257 -6.47 8.83 8.54
CA SER A 257 -7.63 7.93 8.41
C SER A 257 -7.40 6.91 7.30
N ILE A 258 -7.67 5.64 7.60
CA ILE A 258 -7.58 4.52 6.64
C ILE A 258 -8.72 4.52 5.60
N GLY A 259 -9.67 5.45 5.73
CA GLY A 259 -10.83 5.59 4.85
C GLY A 259 -11.14 7.05 4.55
N GLY A 260 -12.40 7.46 4.68
CA GLY A 260 -12.83 8.84 4.46
C GLY A 260 -12.44 9.80 5.59
N ALA A 261 -12.95 11.03 5.52
CA ALA A 261 -12.56 12.10 6.43
C ALA A 261 -12.94 11.80 7.89
N PRO A 262 -12.02 11.92 8.87
CA PRO A 262 -12.33 11.77 10.28
C PRO A 262 -13.17 12.95 10.81
N PRO A 263 -13.85 12.81 11.95
CA PRO A 263 -14.55 13.90 12.63
C PRO A 263 -13.63 15.12 12.83
N SER A 264 -14.07 16.30 12.41
CA SER A 264 -13.19 17.46 12.24
C SER A 264 -12.62 17.98 13.56
N ASN A 265 -11.30 17.95 13.72
CA ASN A 265 -10.62 18.64 14.81
C ASN A 265 -10.62 20.17 14.56
N THR A 266 -11.17 20.94 15.48
CA THR A 266 -11.23 22.42 15.38
C THR A 266 -9.89 23.11 15.65
N LEU A 267 -8.91 22.40 16.23
CA LEU A 267 -7.57 22.94 16.53
C LEU A 267 -6.68 23.06 15.28
N THR A 268 -6.91 22.22 14.26
CA THR A 268 -5.98 22.04 13.14
C THR A 268 -6.59 22.37 11.78
N SER A 269 -7.90 22.09 11.61
CA SER A 269 -8.64 22.29 10.35
C SER A 269 -8.59 23.72 9.79
N GLY A 270 -8.55 24.74 10.65
CA GLY A 270 -8.51 26.15 10.24
C GLY A 270 -7.14 26.66 9.78
N LEU A 271 -6.05 25.92 10.03
CA LEU A 271 -4.67 26.34 9.71
C LEU A 271 -4.01 25.45 8.65
N LEU A 272 -4.31 24.15 8.65
CA LEU A 272 -3.71 23.15 7.75
C LEU A 272 -4.70 22.51 6.78
N GLY A 273 -5.98 22.89 6.86
CA GLY A 273 -7.07 22.19 6.17
C GLY A 273 -7.59 20.99 6.96
N GLN A 274 -8.75 20.47 6.57
CA GLN A 274 -9.35 19.29 7.19
C GLN A 274 -8.74 18.01 6.59
N ALA A 275 -8.27 17.09 7.45
CA ALA A 275 -7.89 15.73 7.08
C ALA A 275 -9.00 15.03 6.27
N GLN A 276 -8.63 14.38 5.17
CA GLN A 276 -9.56 13.73 4.25
C GLN A 276 -9.50 12.20 4.28
N GLY A 277 -8.43 11.62 4.84
CA GLY A 277 -8.17 10.18 4.77
C GLY A 277 -7.85 9.69 3.34
N ILE A 278 -7.56 8.41 3.19
CA ILE A 278 -7.19 7.86 1.87
C ILE A 278 -8.36 7.71 0.88
N SER A 279 -9.62 7.55 1.33
CA SER A 279 -10.77 7.40 0.41
C SER A 279 -11.08 8.66 -0.42
N ASN A 280 -10.79 9.85 0.14
CA ASN A 280 -11.15 11.14 -0.47
C ASN A 280 -9.94 11.88 -1.05
N THR A 281 -8.80 11.20 -1.24
CA THR A 281 -7.54 11.79 -1.70
C THR A 281 -7.03 11.15 -2.99
N HIS A 282 -7.95 11.08 -3.96
CA HIS A 282 -7.72 10.70 -5.34
C HIS A 282 -6.52 11.44 -5.96
N ASN A 283 -5.70 10.72 -6.71
CA ASN A 283 -4.42 11.15 -7.30
C ASN A 283 -3.31 11.57 -6.32
N THR A 284 -3.61 11.72 -5.04
CA THR A 284 -2.63 11.95 -3.97
C THR A 284 -2.17 10.65 -3.33
N TYR A 285 -3.11 9.74 -3.02
CA TYR A 285 -2.84 8.42 -2.44
C TYR A 285 -3.72 7.33 -3.06
N GLU A 286 -5.03 7.58 -3.16
CA GLU A 286 -5.94 6.73 -3.94
C GLU A 286 -5.76 7.01 -5.45
N SER A 287 -6.02 6.00 -6.29
CA SER A 287 -5.80 6.04 -7.74
C SER A 287 -6.75 5.12 -8.49
N ASP A 288 -7.08 5.56 -9.71
CA ASP A 288 -7.56 4.72 -10.81
C ASP A 288 -6.72 3.44 -10.97
N MET A 289 -7.29 2.45 -11.66
CA MET A 289 -6.69 1.11 -11.90
C MET A 289 -6.61 0.20 -10.66
N SER A 290 -7.41 0.47 -9.63
CA SER A 290 -7.51 -0.35 -8.42
C SER A 290 -8.06 -1.77 -8.67
N ILE A 291 -7.51 -2.77 -7.97
CA ILE A 291 -7.78 -4.23 -8.13
C ILE A 291 -9.28 -4.57 -8.21
N GLY A 292 -10.04 -4.04 -7.25
CA GLY A 292 -11.47 -4.32 -7.09
C GLY A 292 -12.28 -3.10 -6.66
N ARG A 293 -11.73 -1.89 -6.79
CA ARG A 293 -12.45 -0.63 -6.52
C ARG A 293 -12.63 0.12 -7.85
N CYS A 294 -13.72 0.89 -7.97
CA CYS A 294 -13.93 1.74 -9.14
C CYS A 294 -12.89 2.87 -9.21
N ASP A 295 -12.54 3.25 -10.43
CA ASP A 295 -11.95 4.56 -10.70
C ASP A 295 -12.91 5.64 -10.16
N ALA A 296 -12.44 6.55 -9.30
CA ALA A 296 -13.30 7.44 -8.51
C ALA A 296 -14.35 8.18 -9.37
N TYR A 297 -13.94 8.67 -10.54
CA TYR A 297 -14.82 9.39 -11.49
C TYR A 297 -15.98 8.52 -12.01
N LEU A 298 -15.77 7.22 -12.22
CA LEU A 298 -16.79 6.30 -12.75
C LEU A 298 -17.88 5.94 -11.72
N ASN A 299 -17.60 6.15 -10.43
CA ASN A 299 -18.52 5.88 -9.32
C ASN A 299 -18.87 7.16 -8.54
N ASN A 300 -19.04 8.28 -9.24
CA ASN A 300 -19.50 9.57 -8.70
C ASN A 300 -18.63 10.15 -7.55
N GLY A 301 -17.37 9.73 -7.45
CA GLY A 301 -16.42 10.11 -6.41
C GLY A 301 -16.14 9.03 -5.36
N ASP A 302 -16.85 7.90 -5.38
CA ASP A 302 -16.64 6.77 -4.48
C ASP A 302 -15.58 5.79 -5.02
N ALA A 303 -14.35 5.94 -4.53
CA ALA A 303 -13.26 4.99 -4.74
C ALA A 303 -13.13 3.93 -3.62
N HIS A 304 -14.05 3.90 -2.64
CA HIS A 304 -14.01 2.93 -1.53
C HIS A 304 -14.71 1.63 -1.90
N SER A 305 -15.91 1.72 -2.51
CA SER A 305 -16.78 0.57 -2.75
C SER A 305 -16.17 -0.49 -3.66
N LEU A 306 -16.40 -1.76 -3.32
CA LEU A 306 -15.92 -2.88 -4.12
C LEU A 306 -16.78 -3.05 -5.40
N ASP A 307 -16.12 -2.95 -6.54
CA ASP A 307 -16.66 -3.36 -7.84
C ASP A 307 -16.44 -4.87 -8.02
N LEU A 308 -17.56 -5.61 -8.08
CA LEU A 308 -17.54 -7.06 -8.19
C LEU A 308 -17.07 -7.56 -9.57
N ASP A 309 -17.22 -6.79 -10.65
CA ASP A 309 -16.70 -7.14 -11.97
C ASP A 309 -15.18 -6.98 -12.03
N ARG A 310 -14.63 -5.94 -11.40
CA ARG A 310 -13.18 -5.77 -11.22
C ARG A 310 -12.60 -6.84 -10.30
N PHE A 311 -13.25 -7.14 -9.18
CA PHE A 311 -12.83 -8.23 -8.27
C PHE A 311 -12.84 -9.59 -8.98
N LYS A 312 -13.87 -9.92 -9.77
CA LYS A 312 -13.93 -11.18 -10.55
C LYS A 312 -12.75 -11.35 -11.51
N GLN A 313 -12.35 -10.30 -12.22
CA GLN A 313 -11.19 -10.36 -13.12
C GLN A 313 -9.87 -10.59 -12.37
N ALA A 314 -9.72 -10.02 -11.17
CA ALA A 314 -8.57 -10.31 -10.31
C ALA A 314 -8.61 -11.76 -9.80
N PHE A 315 -9.80 -12.26 -9.43
CA PHE A 315 -10.05 -13.64 -9.02
C PHE A 315 -9.74 -14.64 -10.15
N GLU A 316 -10.10 -14.32 -11.40
CA GLU A 316 -9.80 -15.13 -12.58
C GLU A 316 -8.30 -15.42 -12.77
N THR A 317 -7.39 -14.59 -12.22
CA THR A 317 -5.94 -14.78 -12.34
C THR A 317 -5.37 -16.00 -11.60
N GLY A 318 -6.09 -16.54 -10.61
CA GLY A 318 -5.65 -17.70 -9.80
C GLY A 318 -6.57 -18.93 -9.88
N MET A 319 -7.66 -18.86 -10.67
CA MET A 319 -8.69 -19.91 -10.73
C MET A 319 -8.24 -21.26 -11.32
N SER A 320 -7.07 -21.33 -11.97
CA SER A 320 -6.56 -22.55 -12.60
C SER A 320 -6.20 -23.66 -11.60
N ASP A 321 -5.72 -23.25 -10.43
CA ASP A 321 -5.05 -24.09 -9.43
C ASP A 321 -5.28 -23.59 -7.98
N ASP A 322 -6.16 -22.60 -7.81
CA ASP A 322 -6.46 -21.87 -6.57
C ASP A 322 -5.24 -21.16 -5.95
N ARG A 323 -4.33 -20.64 -6.80
CA ARG A 323 -3.09 -19.99 -6.38
C ARG A 323 -2.92 -18.61 -7.01
N TYR A 324 -2.88 -17.59 -6.16
CA TYR A 324 -2.69 -16.20 -6.56
C TYR A 324 -1.23 -15.80 -6.42
N THR A 325 -0.69 -15.18 -7.47
CA THR A 325 0.75 -14.92 -7.64
C THR A 325 1.02 -13.49 -8.10
N LEU A 326 2.23 -13.02 -7.83
CA LEU A 326 2.71 -11.72 -8.30
C LEU A 326 2.67 -11.57 -9.81
N HIS A 327 2.72 -12.66 -10.59
CA HIS A 327 2.58 -12.60 -12.04
C HIS A 327 1.13 -12.42 -12.51
N GLY A 328 0.18 -13.15 -11.91
CA GLY A 328 -1.24 -13.01 -12.22
C GLY A 328 -1.73 -11.58 -11.95
N PHE A 329 -1.41 -11.07 -10.77
CA PHE A 329 -1.75 -9.71 -10.35
C PHE A 329 -1.02 -8.63 -11.18
N ALA A 330 0.24 -8.86 -11.56
CA ALA A 330 0.96 -7.98 -12.49
C ALA A 330 0.28 -7.87 -13.86
N SER A 331 -0.34 -8.95 -14.33
CA SER A 331 -1.14 -8.96 -15.56
C SER A 331 -2.52 -8.32 -15.38
N ASP A 332 -3.14 -8.41 -14.21
CA ASP A 332 -4.41 -7.73 -13.94
C ASP A 332 -4.24 -6.20 -13.87
N PHE A 333 -3.18 -5.70 -13.23
CA PHE A 333 -2.89 -4.25 -13.21
C PHE A 333 -2.77 -3.65 -14.63
N LEU A 334 -2.10 -4.36 -15.55
CA LEU A 334 -2.06 -3.99 -16.97
C LEU A 334 -3.46 -3.95 -17.61
N GLN A 335 -4.34 -4.91 -17.27
CA GLN A 335 -5.72 -4.94 -17.76
C GLN A 335 -6.59 -3.82 -17.15
N LYS A 336 -6.52 -3.56 -15.85
CA LYS A 336 -7.21 -2.44 -15.21
C LYS A 336 -6.81 -1.12 -15.84
N GLY A 337 -5.51 -0.92 -16.08
CA GLY A 337 -5.03 0.24 -16.83
C GLY A 337 -5.70 0.38 -18.20
N ARG A 338 -5.73 -0.68 -19.00
CA ARG A 338 -6.39 -0.64 -20.32
C ARG A 338 -7.88 -0.31 -20.20
N GLN A 339 -8.58 -0.86 -19.20
CA GLN A 339 -9.97 -0.56 -18.90
C GLN A 339 -10.16 0.92 -18.56
N SER A 340 -9.40 1.46 -17.58
CA SER A 340 -9.43 2.87 -17.19
C SER A 340 -9.23 3.83 -18.38
N ILE A 341 -8.25 3.58 -19.26
CA ILE A 341 -8.10 4.36 -20.51
C ILE A 341 -9.38 4.30 -21.36
N SER A 342 -9.98 3.12 -21.51
CA SER A 342 -11.12 2.91 -22.41
C SER A 342 -12.49 3.30 -21.86
N GLU A 343 -12.60 3.50 -20.54
CA GLU A 343 -13.88 3.68 -19.83
C GLU A 343 -13.95 4.99 -19.04
N ASN A 344 -12.86 5.42 -18.41
CA ASN A 344 -12.79 6.63 -17.59
C ASN A 344 -12.27 7.83 -18.41
N PRO A 345 -13.12 8.78 -18.84
CA PRO A 345 -12.67 9.95 -19.61
C PRO A 345 -11.81 10.93 -18.79
N TYR A 346 -11.79 10.77 -17.46
CA TYR A 346 -10.95 11.51 -16.51
C TYR A 346 -9.72 10.69 -16.07
N PHE A 347 -9.46 9.51 -16.64
CA PHE A 347 -8.35 8.64 -16.23
C PHE A 347 -7.03 9.42 -16.11
N PHE A 348 -6.42 9.40 -14.92
CA PHE A 348 -5.11 10.00 -14.68
C PHE A 348 -4.29 9.10 -13.75
N SER A 349 -3.08 8.79 -14.19
CA SER A 349 -2.10 8.06 -13.39
C SER A 349 -1.03 9.04 -12.93
N GLY A 350 -1.21 9.54 -11.69
CA GLY A 350 -0.30 10.47 -11.05
C GLY A 350 1.04 9.82 -10.70
N PRO A 351 2.14 10.61 -10.62
CA PRO A 351 3.49 10.08 -10.48
C PRO A 351 3.75 9.34 -9.15
N PHE A 352 2.92 9.52 -8.13
CA PHE A 352 2.98 8.75 -6.88
C PHE A 352 1.81 7.77 -6.77
N ALA A 353 0.57 8.27 -6.70
CA ALA A 353 -0.61 7.42 -6.52
C ALA A 353 -0.77 6.37 -7.63
N GLY A 354 -0.57 6.74 -8.90
CA GLY A 354 -0.74 5.84 -10.05
C GLY A 354 0.50 5.03 -10.43
N VAL A 355 1.70 5.63 -10.32
CA VAL A 355 2.98 5.00 -10.70
C VAL A 355 3.65 4.22 -9.55
N VAL A 356 3.25 4.44 -8.30
CA VAL A 356 3.81 3.76 -7.12
C VAL A 356 2.71 3.01 -6.35
N VAL A 357 1.73 3.73 -5.81
CA VAL A 357 0.77 3.14 -4.84
C VAL A 357 -0.17 2.13 -5.49
N ALA A 358 -0.77 2.47 -6.64
CA ALA A 358 -1.67 1.59 -7.37
C ALA A 358 -1.04 0.23 -7.71
N PRO A 359 0.13 0.12 -8.38
CA PRO A 359 0.79 -1.17 -8.61
C PRO A 359 1.28 -1.81 -7.31
N ALA A 360 1.84 -1.06 -6.36
CA ALA A 360 2.32 -1.61 -5.09
C ALA A 360 1.21 -2.33 -4.31
N ALA A 361 -0.03 -1.84 -4.35
CA ALA A 361 -1.19 -2.50 -3.74
C ALA A 361 -1.42 -3.93 -4.25
N TYR A 362 -1.13 -4.22 -5.53
CA TYR A 362 -1.21 -5.58 -6.08
C TYR A 362 -0.14 -6.48 -5.44
N PHE A 363 1.08 -5.98 -5.29
CA PHE A 363 2.17 -6.74 -4.68
C PHE A 363 1.97 -6.90 -3.17
N PHE A 364 1.31 -5.95 -2.50
CA PHE A 364 0.94 -6.05 -1.10
C PHE A 364 -0.07 -7.18 -0.88
N VAL A 365 -1.12 -7.31 -1.70
CA VAL A 365 -2.05 -8.45 -1.56
C VAL A 365 -1.31 -9.78 -1.65
N ILE A 366 -0.39 -9.95 -2.60
CA ILE A 366 0.35 -11.22 -2.69
C ILE A 366 1.37 -11.40 -1.55
N ASN A 367 2.21 -10.40 -1.25
CA ASN A 367 3.29 -10.53 -0.26
C ASN A 367 2.85 -10.44 1.22
N LEU A 368 1.65 -9.91 1.50
CA LEU A 368 1.17 -9.61 2.86
C LEU A 368 -0.17 -10.28 3.23
N MET A 369 -0.88 -10.90 2.28
CA MET A 369 -2.10 -11.68 2.55
C MET A 369 -1.92 -13.19 2.29
N SER A 370 -0.76 -13.60 1.79
CA SER A 370 -0.38 -15.01 1.70
C SER A 370 -0.14 -15.63 3.09
N ASN A 371 -0.68 -16.83 3.31
CA ASN A 371 -0.40 -17.62 4.50
C ASN A 371 0.91 -18.40 4.34
N HIS A 372 1.74 -18.47 5.38
CA HIS A 372 3.03 -19.16 5.37
C HIS A 372 2.98 -20.47 6.19
N SER A 373 3.70 -21.50 5.76
CA SER A 373 3.83 -22.76 6.52
C SER A 373 5.23 -23.37 6.44
N ALA A 374 5.45 -24.51 7.12
CA ALA A 374 6.71 -25.25 7.02
C ALA A 374 6.90 -25.90 5.63
N GLU A 375 5.80 -26.27 4.98
CA GLU A 375 5.72 -26.85 3.64
C GLU A 375 5.85 -25.77 2.55
N GLU A 376 5.27 -24.58 2.81
CA GLU A 376 5.32 -23.43 1.91
C GLU A 376 5.86 -22.16 2.63
N PRO A 377 7.18 -22.08 2.93
CA PRO A 377 7.72 -20.95 3.72
C PRO A 377 7.68 -19.61 2.99
N SER A 378 7.64 -19.60 1.66
CA SER A 378 7.40 -18.38 0.85
C SER A 378 5.93 -17.99 0.71
N GLY A 379 5.03 -18.77 1.32
CA GLY A 379 3.61 -18.51 1.45
C GLY A 379 2.79 -18.69 0.17
N TYR A 380 1.47 -18.70 0.36
CA TYR A 380 0.48 -18.79 -0.71
C TYR A 380 -0.77 -17.98 -0.40
N LEU A 381 -1.38 -17.41 -1.44
CA LEU A 381 -2.73 -16.85 -1.40
C LEU A 381 -3.65 -17.74 -2.23
N ASN A 382 -4.83 -18.04 -1.69
CA ASN A 382 -5.87 -18.86 -2.33
C ASN A 382 -7.21 -18.10 -2.36
N GLY A 383 -8.22 -18.67 -3.03
CA GLY A 383 -9.49 -17.99 -3.31
C GLY A 383 -10.29 -17.65 -2.05
N ASP A 384 -10.26 -18.51 -1.04
CA ASP A 384 -10.96 -18.26 0.23
C ASP A 384 -10.30 -17.14 1.04
N MET A 385 -8.96 -17.15 1.17
CA MET A 385 -8.25 -16.05 1.82
C MET A 385 -8.38 -14.72 1.05
N PHE A 386 -8.33 -14.76 -0.29
CA PHE A 386 -8.52 -13.55 -1.11
C PHE A 386 -9.95 -12.98 -0.98
N LYS A 387 -10.97 -13.85 -0.94
CA LYS A 387 -12.36 -13.47 -0.60
C LYS A 387 -12.44 -12.84 0.79
N GLU A 388 -11.87 -13.49 1.82
CA GLU A 388 -11.97 -13.07 3.21
C GLU A 388 -11.28 -11.71 3.48
N PHE A 389 -10.07 -11.50 2.96
CA PHE A 389 -9.39 -10.21 3.06
C PHE A 389 -10.12 -9.08 2.34
N PHE A 390 -10.90 -9.36 1.28
CA PHE A 390 -11.68 -8.37 0.54
C PHE A 390 -13.15 -8.27 0.99
N ALA A 391 -13.53 -9.00 2.05
CA ALA A 391 -14.91 -9.10 2.55
C ALA A 391 -15.92 -9.58 1.49
N VAL A 392 -15.53 -10.52 0.65
CA VAL A 392 -16.38 -11.11 -0.40
C VAL A 392 -16.92 -12.48 0.06
N GLU A 393 -18.20 -12.73 -0.19
CA GLU A 393 -18.84 -14.04 -0.01
C GLU A 393 -19.38 -14.59 -1.34
N GLY A 394 -19.69 -15.90 -1.35
CA GLY A 394 -20.24 -16.59 -2.50
C GLY A 394 -19.19 -17.25 -3.40
N GLU A 395 -19.68 -17.85 -4.49
CA GLU A 395 -18.90 -18.64 -5.44
C GLU A 395 -18.89 -17.98 -6.83
N TYR A 396 -17.78 -18.10 -7.55
CA TYR A 396 -17.64 -17.45 -8.86
C TYR A 396 -18.71 -17.95 -9.86
N PRO A 397 -19.35 -17.05 -10.66
CA PRO A 397 -19.20 -15.59 -10.74
C PRO A 397 -20.22 -14.82 -9.86
N SER A 398 -20.91 -15.50 -8.95
CA SER A 398 -22.00 -14.98 -8.11
C SER A 398 -21.50 -14.52 -6.73
N PHE A 399 -20.56 -13.58 -6.74
CA PHE A 399 -20.02 -12.97 -5.52
C PHE A 399 -20.94 -11.87 -4.95
N LYS A 400 -20.80 -11.61 -3.64
CA LYS A 400 -21.37 -10.45 -2.93
C LYS A 400 -20.30 -9.83 -2.04
N TRP A 401 -20.23 -8.50 -2.00
CA TRP A 401 -19.38 -7.77 -1.06
C TRP A 401 -20.12 -7.49 0.26
N ASN A 402 -19.39 -7.52 1.37
CA ASN A 402 -19.85 -7.18 2.72
C ASN A 402 -19.05 -5.98 3.25
N PRO A 403 -19.56 -4.73 3.11
CA PRO A 403 -18.81 -3.52 3.45
C PRO A 403 -18.23 -3.53 4.86
N GLY A 404 -16.95 -3.19 4.97
CA GLY A 404 -16.21 -3.10 6.23
C GLY A 404 -15.98 -4.43 6.97
N GLN A 405 -16.31 -5.59 6.41
CA GLN A 405 -16.19 -6.89 7.08
C GLN A 405 -14.86 -7.64 6.79
N GLU A 406 -13.83 -6.95 6.31
CA GLU A 406 -12.52 -7.52 6.00
C GLU A 406 -11.87 -8.18 7.23
N ARG A 407 -11.22 -9.33 7.04
CA ARG A 407 -10.69 -10.17 8.13
C ARG A 407 -9.26 -10.61 7.86
N ILE A 408 -8.56 -10.95 8.95
CA ILE A 408 -7.36 -11.79 8.90
C ILE A 408 -7.86 -13.24 9.11
N PRO A 409 -7.57 -14.19 8.20
CA PRO A 409 -8.11 -15.55 8.27
C PRO A 409 -7.77 -16.32 9.55
N GLU A 410 -8.58 -17.33 9.85
CA GLU A 410 -8.30 -18.30 10.92
C GLU A 410 -7.03 -19.12 10.63
N ASN A 411 -6.19 -19.33 11.64
CA ASN A 411 -4.93 -20.09 11.54
C ASN A 411 -4.00 -19.56 10.42
N TRP A 412 -3.83 -18.23 10.40
CA TRP A 412 -3.03 -17.51 9.42
C TRP A 412 -1.68 -17.03 10.00
N TYR A 413 -0.63 -17.15 9.19
CA TYR A 413 0.75 -16.85 9.55
C TYR A 413 1.33 -15.85 8.55
N ARG A 414 1.79 -14.70 9.04
CA ARG A 414 2.39 -13.62 8.24
C ARG A 414 3.78 -13.95 7.71
N ARG A 415 4.34 -13.07 6.86
CA ARG A 415 5.75 -13.11 6.45
C ARG A 415 6.69 -12.98 7.66
N THR A 416 7.78 -13.74 7.70
CA THR A 416 8.76 -13.76 8.80
C THR A 416 9.52 -12.43 8.95
N ILE A 417 9.79 -12.00 10.19
CA ILE A 417 10.64 -10.82 10.48
C ILE A 417 12.04 -10.91 9.88
N THR A 418 12.54 -12.12 9.59
CA THR A 418 13.85 -12.32 8.95
C THR A 418 13.87 -11.92 7.47
N ASN A 419 12.70 -11.70 6.88
CA ASN A 419 12.49 -11.20 5.52
C ASN A 419 11.18 -10.37 5.50
N ASN A 420 11.05 -9.37 6.39
CA ASN A 420 9.95 -8.41 6.38
C ASN A 420 9.79 -7.76 4.99
N TYR A 421 8.57 -7.37 4.60
CA TYR A 421 8.33 -6.66 3.35
C TYR A 421 8.51 -5.15 3.55
N ASP A 422 9.68 -4.65 3.16
CA ASP A 422 10.07 -3.24 3.29
C ASP A 422 10.31 -2.60 1.89
N ILE A 423 10.74 -1.34 1.84
CA ILE A 423 10.83 -0.52 0.62
C ILE A 423 11.63 -1.22 -0.48
N ALA A 424 12.75 -1.86 -0.13
CA ALA A 424 13.58 -2.60 -1.09
C ALA A 424 12.86 -3.79 -1.75
N ASN A 425 11.86 -4.39 -1.10
CA ASN A 425 11.00 -5.40 -1.74
C ASN A 425 10.02 -4.73 -2.71
N ALA A 426 9.40 -3.62 -2.30
CA ALA A 426 8.46 -2.85 -3.12
C ALA A 426 9.11 -2.29 -4.40
N ASP A 427 10.29 -1.68 -4.31
CA ASP A 427 11.07 -1.23 -5.46
C ASP A 427 11.42 -2.39 -6.40
N SER A 428 11.77 -3.56 -5.85
CA SER A 428 12.13 -4.75 -6.60
C SER A 428 10.94 -5.35 -7.36
N ASP A 429 9.75 -5.39 -6.73
CA ASP A 429 8.52 -5.84 -7.38
C ASP A 429 7.98 -4.83 -8.41
N LEU A 430 8.13 -3.51 -8.18
CA LEU A 430 7.87 -2.43 -9.15
C LEU A 430 8.80 -2.52 -10.37
N ALA A 431 10.09 -2.74 -10.17
CA ALA A 431 11.04 -2.90 -11.27
C ALA A 431 10.71 -4.13 -12.14
N VAL A 432 10.35 -5.26 -11.52
CA VAL A 432 9.91 -6.45 -12.26
C VAL A 432 8.57 -6.25 -12.96
N GLN A 433 7.62 -5.53 -12.36
CA GLN A 433 6.37 -5.12 -13.02
C GLN A 433 6.65 -4.37 -14.33
N TYR A 434 7.45 -3.29 -14.26
CA TYR A 434 7.66 -2.42 -15.40
C TYR A 434 8.60 -3.01 -16.47
N ALA A 435 9.50 -3.92 -16.10
CA ALA A 435 10.25 -4.70 -17.07
C ALA A 435 9.37 -5.76 -17.79
N ALA A 436 8.49 -6.46 -17.04
CA ALA A 436 7.61 -7.50 -17.59
C ALA A 436 6.43 -6.94 -18.40
N TYR A 437 5.95 -5.76 -18.02
CA TYR A 437 4.81 -5.07 -18.63
C TYR A 437 5.09 -3.57 -18.78
N PRO A 438 5.95 -3.13 -19.71
CA PRO A 438 6.28 -1.71 -19.89
C PRO A 438 5.07 -0.80 -20.13
N GLU A 439 4.00 -1.32 -20.73
CA GLU A 439 2.73 -0.60 -20.93
C GLU A 439 1.96 -0.31 -19.63
N SER A 440 2.29 -0.96 -18.50
CA SER A 440 1.72 -0.60 -17.20
C SER A 440 2.43 0.58 -16.54
N LEU A 441 3.61 1.01 -17.02
CA LEU A 441 4.25 2.25 -16.58
C LEU A 441 3.54 3.44 -17.23
N ARG A 442 2.61 4.03 -16.48
CA ARG A 442 1.71 5.06 -17.00
C ARG A 442 1.82 6.32 -16.16
N LEU A 443 2.31 7.37 -16.79
CA LEU A 443 2.41 8.70 -16.19
C LEU A 443 1.66 9.67 -17.11
N GLY A 444 0.63 10.35 -16.60
CA GLY A 444 -0.32 11.11 -17.43
C GLY A 444 -1.68 10.43 -17.52
N GLY A 445 -2.50 10.77 -18.52
CA GLY A 445 -3.92 10.39 -18.52
C GLY A 445 -4.66 10.59 -19.85
N ASN A 446 -5.96 10.33 -19.85
CA ASN A 446 -6.87 10.75 -20.91
C ASN A 446 -6.96 12.29 -20.95
N THR A 447 -7.08 12.87 -22.14
CA THR A 447 -7.08 14.35 -22.32
C THR A 447 -8.41 14.89 -22.86
N ASN A 448 -9.09 14.14 -23.73
CA ASN A 448 -10.28 14.56 -24.48
C ASN A 448 -11.33 13.44 -24.55
N GLY A 449 -11.56 12.76 -23.43
CA GLY A 449 -12.47 11.62 -23.32
C GLY A 449 -11.75 10.27 -23.31
N VAL A 450 -12.52 9.17 -23.35
CA VAL A 450 -11.96 7.80 -23.34
C VAL A 450 -11.10 7.51 -24.56
N ASN A 451 -10.08 6.67 -24.39
CA ASN A 451 -9.11 6.28 -25.42
C ASN A 451 -8.30 7.46 -25.99
N THR A 452 -8.03 8.49 -25.18
CA THR A 452 -7.22 9.68 -25.55
C THR A 452 -5.98 9.84 -24.65
N TYR A 453 -5.41 8.71 -24.23
CA TYR A 453 -4.28 8.67 -23.30
C TYR A 453 -3.03 9.33 -23.89
N THR A 454 -2.54 10.35 -23.19
CA THR A 454 -1.29 11.04 -23.48
C THR A 454 -0.35 10.84 -22.31
N GLY A 455 0.81 10.21 -22.56
CA GLY A 455 1.86 10.05 -21.56
C GLY A 455 2.66 11.33 -21.35
N VAL A 456 3.18 11.54 -20.14
CA VAL A 456 4.20 12.54 -19.82
C VAL A 456 5.55 11.85 -19.72
N SER A 457 6.58 12.43 -20.32
CA SER A 457 7.96 11.94 -20.23
C SER A 457 8.53 12.14 -18.83
N LEU A 458 9.19 11.12 -18.27
CA LEU A 458 9.98 11.25 -17.04
C LEU A 458 11.10 12.31 -17.19
N SER A 459 11.66 12.46 -18.39
CA SER A 459 12.67 13.48 -18.69
C SER A 459 12.08 14.88 -18.57
N ASP A 460 10.92 15.11 -19.18
CA ASP A 460 10.29 16.44 -19.17
C ASP A 460 9.81 16.79 -17.76
N LEU A 461 9.22 15.81 -17.05
CA LEU A 461 8.78 15.95 -15.66
C LEU A 461 9.94 16.27 -14.70
N SER A 462 11.16 15.78 -14.96
CA SER A 462 12.33 15.93 -14.07
C SER A 462 13.39 16.92 -14.57
N GLY A 463 13.12 17.70 -15.61
CA GLY A 463 14.09 18.63 -16.19
C GLY A 463 15.31 17.95 -16.85
N GLY A 464 15.19 16.68 -17.23
CA GLY A 464 16.23 15.86 -17.85
C GLY A 464 17.05 15.00 -16.88
N VAL A 465 16.77 15.03 -15.57
CA VAL A 465 17.52 14.28 -14.55
C VAL A 465 17.19 12.78 -14.57
N LEU A 466 15.93 12.43 -14.80
CA LEU A 466 15.41 11.05 -14.78
C LEU A 466 14.81 10.65 -16.13
N ASN A 467 15.02 9.39 -16.53
CA ASN A 467 14.40 8.79 -17.70
C ASN A 467 14.18 7.27 -17.43
N ALA A 468 13.51 6.56 -18.34
CA ALA A 468 13.24 5.14 -18.12
C ALA A 468 14.51 4.26 -18.05
N GLU A 469 15.59 4.64 -18.73
CA GLU A 469 16.87 3.91 -18.71
C GLU A 469 17.58 4.05 -17.35
N ASN A 470 17.59 5.24 -16.76
CA ASN A 470 18.26 5.48 -15.48
C ASN A 470 17.36 5.21 -14.26
N LEU A 471 16.03 5.29 -14.38
CA LEU A 471 15.09 4.96 -13.30
C LEU A 471 15.15 3.47 -12.94
N PHE A 472 15.32 2.61 -13.95
CA PHE A 472 15.40 1.16 -13.82
C PHE A 472 16.83 0.61 -14.07
N ASP A 473 17.85 1.43 -13.84
CA ASP A 473 19.25 0.98 -13.81
C ASP A 473 19.42 -0.05 -12.69
N VAL A 474 19.77 -1.29 -13.06
CA VAL A 474 19.95 -2.41 -12.12
C VAL A 474 21.27 -2.37 -11.36
N ASP A 475 22.27 -1.63 -11.85
CA ASP A 475 23.52 -1.38 -11.14
C ASP A 475 23.36 -0.21 -10.13
N ASN A 476 22.44 0.73 -10.40
CA ASN A 476 22.14 1.89 -9.55
C ASN A 476 20.62 2.18 -9.49
N PRO A 477 19.81 1.45 -8.71
CA PRO A 477 18.35 1.58 -8.73
C PRO A 477 17.86 2.95 -8.23
N ARG A 478 17.41 3.81 -9.15
CA ARG A 478 16.94 5.18 -8.85
C ARG A 478 15.46 5.29 -8.50
N GLY A 479 14.73 4.17 -8.44
CA GLY A 479 13.32 4.09 -8.03
C GLY A 479 13.05 4.85 -6.71
N ALA A 480 13.62 4.37 -5.60
CA ALA A 480 13.55 5.03 -4.30
C ALA A 480 13.93 6.52 -4.33
N CYS A 481 15.00 6.88 -5.05
CA CYS A 481 15.43 8.27 -5.21
C CYS A 481 14.37 9.15 -5.91
N PHE A 482 13.69 8.62 -6.93
CA PHE A 482 12.58 9.30 -7.60
C PHE A 482 11.36 9.39 -6.68
N TYR A 483 10.93 8.27 -6.09
CA TYR A 483 9.72 8.22 -5.27
C TYR A 483 9.80 9.10 -4.02
N ALA A 484 10.95 9.15 -3.33
CA ALA A 484 11.14 9.99 -2.15
C ALA A 484 11.20 11.50 -2.50
N GLN A 485 11.95 11.90 -3.54
CA GLN A 485 12.00 13.29 -4.00
C GLN A 485 10.65 13.76 -4.54
N LEU A 486 9.94 12.87 -5.26
CA LEU A 486 8.60 13.15 -5.74
C LEU A 486 7.64 13.36 -4.57
N ALA A 487 7.61 12.45 -3.60
CA ALA A 487 6.79 12.57 -2.40
C ALA A 487 7.05 13.90 -1.67
N GLN A 488 8.32 14.31 -1.56
CA GLN A 488 8.71 15.62 -1.03
C GLN A 488 8.16 16.78 -1.87
N SER A 489 8.17 16.67 -3.20
CA SER A 489 7.68 17.71 -4.13
C SER A 489 6.15 17.85 -4.21
N LEU A 490 5.40 16.89 -3.67
CA LEU A 490 3.95 16.96 -3.56
C LEU A 490 3.50 17.72 -2.31
N ILE A 491 4.37 17.90 -1.31
CA ILE A 491 4.13 18.73 -0.12
C ILE A 491 4.10 20.21 -0.56
N PRO A 492 2.98 20.94 -0.42
CA PRO A 492 2.88 22.32 -0.94
C PRO A 492 3.85 23.30 -0.26
N ASP A 493 4.45 24.24 -0.99
CA ASP A 493 5.45 25.20 -0.45
C ASP A 493 4.97 26.00 0.77
N ALA A 494 3.68 26.36 0.80
CA ALA A 494 3.06 27.06 1.93
C ALA A 494 2.94 26.14 3.17
N ALA A 495 2.66 24.85 2.95
CA ALA A 495 2.67 23.84 4.00
C ALA A 495 4.11 23.57 4.43
N SER A 496 5.06 23.28 3.52
CA SER A 496 6.45 23.00 3.89
C SER A 496 7.09 24.13 4.71
N THR A 497 6.81 25.39 4.37
CA THR A 497 7.24 26.55 5.16
C THR A 497 6.70 26.51 6.59
N LEU A 498 5.39 26.33 6.77
CA LEU A 498 4.75 26.28 8.09
C LEU A 498 5.14 25.03 8.91
N LEU A 499 5.20 23.88 8.24
CA LEU A 499 5.55 22.57 8.82
C LEU A 499 7.03 22.50 9.20
N SER A 500 7.94 23.17 8.50
CA SER A 500 9.38 23.21 8.84
C SER A 500 9.67 23.83 10.23
N VAL A 501 8.80 24.74 10.69
CA VAL A 501 8.86 25.35 12.02
C VAL A 501 8.37 24.38 13.11
N LEU A 502 7.61 23.36 12.73
CA LEU A 502 6.99 22.38 13.63
C LEU A 502 7.88 21.13 13.75
N SER A 503 8.68 21.10 14.82
CA SER A 503 9.61 20.00 15.14
C SER A 503 9.06 18.57 14.93
N PRO A 504 7.81 18.22 15.31
CA PRO A 504 7.25 16.90 15.03
C PRO A 504 7.17 16.55 13.54
N VAL A 505 6.88 17.53 12.68
CA VAL A 505 6.72 17.33 11.23
C VAL A 505 8.07 17.31 10.52
N THR A 506 9.00 18.20 10.92
CA THR A 506 10.39 18.13 10.45
C THR A 506 11.02 16.78 10.82
N LYS A 507 10.72 16.22 12.00
CA LYS A 507 11.11 14.86 12.37
C LYS A 507 10.40 13.80 11.52
N LEU A 508 9.09 13.92 11.27
CA LEU A 508 8.32 13.00 10.43
C LEU A 508 8.96 12.87 9.03
N VAL A 509 9.24 14.00 8.38
CA VAL A 509 9.86 14.06 7.05
C VAL A 509 11.28 13.49 7.06
N ASN A 510 12.12 13.92 8.00
CA ASN A 510 13.52 13.46 8.06
C ASN A 510 13.63 11.95 8.31
N ASP A 511 12.87 11.43 9.29
CA ASP A 511 13.04 10.07 9.79
C ASP A 511 12.31 9.02 8.94
N ASN A 512 11.31 9.41 8.13
CA ASN A 512 10.45 8.45 7.39
C ASN A 512 10.36 8.72 5.87
N ILE A 513 10.67 9.94 5.38
CA ILE A 513 10.64 10.27 3.95
C ILE A 513 12.07 10.40 3.40
N LEU A 514 12.92 11.19 4.07
CA LEU A 514 14.31 11.41 3.63
C LEU A 514 15.28 10.30 4.08
N SER A 515 14.95 9.55 5.12
CA SER A 515 15.69 8.36 5.55
C SER A 515 15.74 7.28 4.46
N VAL A 516 14.72 7.19 3.62
CA VAL A 516 14.62 6.26 2.47
C VAL A 516 15.78 6.45 1.48
N ILE A 517 16.28 7.68 1.33
CA ILE A 517 17.43 8.00 0.46
C ILE A 517 18.76 8.13 1.23
N GLY A 518 18.77 7.73 2.51
CA GLY A 518 19.90 7.85 3.41
C GLY A 518 21.12 7.02 3.00
N GLY A 519 22.05 7.64 2.27
CA GLY A 519 23.31 7.03 1.82
C GLY A 519 23.31 6.53 0.38
N MET A 520 22.27 6.80 -0.41
CA MET A 520 22.27 6.58 -1.86
C MET A 520 22.77 7.83 -2.61
N ASP A 521 23.44 7.61 -3.74
CA ASP A 521 23.86 8.68 -4.68
C ASP A 521 22.67 9.11 -5.56
N CYS A 522 21.66 9.70 -4.94
CA CYS A 522 20.43 10.09 -5.60
C CYS A 522 20.64 11.35 -6.47
N PRO A 523 20.35 11.30 -7.79
CA PRO A 523 20.33 12.50 -8.62
C PRO A 523 19.26 13.47 -8.14
N ILE A 524 19.66 14.71 -7.87
CA ILE A 524 18.77 15.76 -7.37
C ILE A 524 17.89 16.27 -8.51
N VAL A 525 16.57 16.23 -8.31
CA VAL A 525 15.59 16.88 -9.20
C VAL A 525 15.21 18.23 -8.59
N ASP A 526 15.84 19.31 -9.07
CA ASP A 526 15.64 20.68 -8.54
C ASP A 526 14.16 21.10 -8.47
N LYS A 527 13.35 20.65 -9.45
CA LYS A 527 11.90 20.82 -9.46
C LYS A 527 11.25 19.83 -10.43
N PHE A 528 10.17 19.18 -10.00
CA PHE A 528 9.29 18.45 -10.92
C PHE A 528 8.30 19.40 -11.61
N ASP A 529 8.21 19.36 -12.94
CA ASP A 529 7.27 20.20 -13.69
C ASP A 529 5.86 19.60 -13.70
N GLN A 530 5.12 19.82 -12.62
CA GLN A 530 3.70 19.48 -12.53
C GLN A 530 2.83 20.25 -13.56
N SER A 531 3.34 21.29 -14.23
CA SER A 531 2.53 22.03 -15.22
C SER A 531 2.17 21.18 -16.45
N LEU A 532 2.97 20.15 -16.74
CA LEU A 532 2.73 19.13 -17.75
C LEU A 532 1.41 18.36 -17.51
N PHE A 533 0.93 18.31 -16.27
CA PHE A 533 -0.33 17.63 -15.92
C PHE A 533 -1.58 18.48 -16.14
N ASN A 534 -1.46 19.79 -16.42
CA ASN A 534 -2.63 20.68 -16.63
C ASN A 534 -3.54 20.29 -17.82
N GLN A 535 -3.05 19.44 -18.72
CA GLN A 535 -3.80 18.92 -19.88
C GLN A 535 -4.79 17.80 -19.54
N PHE A 536 -4.68 17.19 -18.34
CA PHE A 536 -5.52 16.05 -17.94
C PHE A 536 -6.68 16.52 -17.05
N PRO A 537 -7.96 16.29 -17.43
CA PRO A 537 -9.10 16.60 -16.56
C PRO A 537 -9.04 15.86 -15.21
N GLY A 538 -8.46 14.65 -15.18
CA GLY A 538 -8.25 13.87 -13.94
C GLY A 538 -7.30 14.48 -12.92
N TYR A 539 -6.23 15.16 -13.36
CA TYR A 539 -5.19 15.70 -12.46
C TYR A 539 -5.75 16.64 -11.38
N LYS A 540 -6.87 17.32 -11.65
CA LYS A 540 -7.55 18.22 -10.71
C LYS A 540 -8.92 17.71 -10.27
N TYR A 541 -9.21 16.43 -10.49
CA TYR A 541 -10.41 15.79 -10.00
C TYR A 541 -10.25 15.51 -8.49
N SER A 542 -10.90 16.32 -7.68
CA SER A 542 -10.98 16.16 -6.22
C SER A 542 -12.41 15.75 -5.86
N PRO A 543 -12.74 14.46 -5.85
CA PRO A 543 -14.07 14.00 -5.52
C PRO A 543 -14.43 14.27 -4.06
N THR A 544 -15.73 14.43 -3.80
CA THR A 544 -16.29 14.15 -2.47
C THR A 544 -16.77 12.71 -2.48
N GLY A 545 -16.23 11.87 -1.60
CA GLY A 545 -16.68 10.48 -1.42
C GLY A 545 -18.12 10.37 -0.89
N PRO A 546 -18.60 9.14 -0.65
CA PRO A 546 -19.94 8.90 -0.12
C PRO A 546 -20.11 9.49 1.29
N ALA A 547 -21.37 9.67 1.71
CA ALA A 547 -21.69 10.24 3.01
C ALA A 547 -21.44 9.29 4.21
N THR A 548 -21.18 8.01 3.95
CA THR A 548 -20.73 7.01 4.93
C THR A 548 -19.27 6.68 4.70
N ASN A 549 -18.56 6.38 5.79
CA ASN A 549 -17.15 5.97 5.79
C ASN A 549 -17.01 4.43 5.89
N TYR A 550 -18.04 3.71 5.44
CA TYR A 550 -18.22 2.25 5.35
C TYR A 550 -19.51 1.96 4.55
#